data_AF-A0A9D6TZU8-F1
#
_entry.id   AF-A0A9D6TZU8-F1
#
_cell.length_a   1.000
_cell.length_b   1.000
_cell.length_c   1.000
_cell.angle_alpha   90.00
_cell.angle_beta   90.00
_cell.angle_gamma   90.00
#
_symmetry.space_group_name_H-M   'P 1'
#
loop_
_entity.id
_entity.type
_entity.pdbx_description
1 polymer ?
#
loop_
_entity_poly.entity_id
_entity_poly.type
_entity_poly.pdbx_seq_one_letter_code
_entity_poly.pdbx_strand_id
1 'polypeptide(L)'
;VPAKKVALALHALIRGQFPRDSLHIVGFSLYAREFSAEQLPGLSWSDWNVGTNMHAGFLLSRQLLARDKCQNKQVIMVTDGEPTAHLEGGEAEFAYPPSRRTVQETLKEVQRCTREGITINTFMLEQNPTLTKFVAEMARINHGRAFFATPDRLGEYVLVDYVRFKRRAVS
;
A
#
# COMPACT_ATOMS: atom_id res chain seq x y z
N VAL A 1 5.21 -0.29 15.16
CA VAL A 1 5.54 0.61 14.03
C VAL A 1 4.33 1.46 13.64
N PRO A 2 4.54 2.68 13.11
CA PRO A 2 3.47 3.62 12.76
C PRO A 2 2.37 3.02 11.87
N ALA A 3 2.75 2.33 10.79
CA ALA A 3 1.81 1.73 9.84
C ALA A 3 0.78 0.80 10.50
N LYS A 4 1.20 -0.01 11.49
CA LYS A 4 0.29 -0.90 12.25
C LYS A 4 -0.74 -0.12 13.05
N LYS A 5 -0.32 0.95 13.73
CA LYS A 5 -1.23 1.82 14.50
C LYS A 5 -2.28 2.44 13.57
N VAL A 6 -1.85 2.87 12.38
CA VAL A 6 -2.75 3.45 11.37
C VAL A 6 -3.73 2.41 10.84
N ALA A 7 -3.27 1.21 10.50
CA ALA A 7 -4.15 0.14 10.04
C ALA A 7 -5.20 -0.24 11.09
N LEU A 8 -4.80 -0.33 12.37
CA LEU A 8 -5.73 -0.56 13.49
C LEU A 8 -6.74 0.59 13.67
N ALA A 9 -6.27 1.83 13.59
CA ALA A 9 -7.15 3.00 13.71
C ALA A 9 -8.15 3.09 12.55
N LEU A 10 -7.71 2.81 11.31
CA LEU A 10 -8.58 2.78 10.15
C LEU A 10 -9.60 1.63 10.24
N HIS A 11 -9.17 0.45 10.71
CA HIS A 11 -10.07 -0.66 10.98
C HIS A 11 -11.16 -0.28 12.00
N ALA A 12 -10.78 0.34 13.11
CA ALA A 12 -11.73 0.81 14.13
C ALA A 12 -12.69 1.87 13.58
N LEU A 13 -12.18 2.84 12.80
CA LEU A 13 -13.00 3.86 12.15
C LEU A 13 -14.03 3.26 11.18
N ILE A 14 -13.60 2.32 10.34
CA ILE A 14 -14.46 1.66 9.36
C ILE A 14 -15.55 0.85 10.07
N ARG A 15 -15.18 0.01 11.05
CA ARG A 15 -16.18 -0.76 11.81
C ARG A 15 -17.17 0.11 12.56
N GLY A 16 -16.72 1.26 13.08
CA GLY A 16 -17.56 2.17 13.86
C GLY A 16 -18.46 3.08 13.04
N GLN A 17 -17.95 3.66 11.94
CA GLN A 17 -18.64 4.73 11.21
C GLN A 17 -19.00 4.38 9.77
N PHE A 18 -18.30 3.41 9.15
CA PHE A 18 -18.51 3.04 7.75
C PHE A 18 -18.61 1.51 7.58
N PRO A 19 -19.53 0.82 8.27
CA PRO A 19 -19.56 -0.64 8.38
C PRO A 19 -19.85 -1.37 7.06
N ARG A 20 -20.18 -0.65 5.99
CA ARG A 20 -20.37 -1.19 4.64
C ARG A 20 -19.08 -1.23 3.82
N ASP A 21 -18.00 -0.63 4.31
CA ASP A 21 -16.70 -0.63 3.63
C ASP A 21 -15.88 -1.86 4.05
N SER A 22 -15.23 -2.49 3.07
CA SER A 22 -14.26 -3.56 3.29
C SER A 22 -12.87 -2.98 3.55
N LEU A 23 -12.11 -3.57 4.48
CA LEU A 23 -10.71 -3.24 4.71
C LEU A 23 -9.85 -4.51 4.66
N HIS A 24 -8.90 -4.54 3.73
CA HIS A 24 -7.86 -5.56 3.64
C HIS A 24 -6.52 -4.98 4.11
N ILE A 25 -5.80 -5.72 4.95
CA ILE A 25 -4.49 -5.29 5.46
C ILE A 25 -3.43 -6.18 4.87
N VAL A 26 -2.60 -5.61 3.98
CA VAL A 26 -1.51 -6.33 3.30
C VAL A 26 -0.19 -5.84 3.85
N GLY A 27 0.61 -6.77 4.39
CA GLY A 27 2.02 -6.54 4.68
C GLY A 27 2.90 -7.22 3.63
N PHE A 28 4.02 -6.60 3.30
CA PHE A 28 4.95 -7.15 2.31
C PHE A 28 6.41 -6.96 2.75
N SER A 29 7.23 -7.97 2.43
CA SER A 29 8.69 -7.89 2.41
C SER A 29 9.21 -8.49 1.10
N LEU A 30 9.89 -9.65 1.07
CA LEU A 30 10.09 -10.44 -0.16
C LEU A 30 8.77 -10.97 -0.73
N TYR A 31 7.81 -11.28 0.12
CA TYR A 31 6.48 -11.74 -0.27
C TYR A 31 5.41 -10.84 0.35
N ALA A 32 4.20 -10.85 -0.21
CA ALA A 32 3.04 -10.17 0.36
C ALA A 32 2.09 -11.18 1.02
N ARG A 33 1.50 -10.81 2.17
CA ARG A 33 0.45 -11.60 2.82
C ARG A 33 -0.62 -10.66 3.38
N GLU A 34 -1.84 -11.19 3.43
CA GLU A 34 -2.96 -10.56 4.10
C GLU A 34 -2.94 -10.88 5.60
N PHE A 35 -3.34 -9.91 6.41
CA PHE A 35 -3.47 -10.03 7.85
C PHE A 35 -4.83 -9.55 8.33
N SER A 36 -5.30 -10.13 9.43
CA SER A 36 -6.39 -9.56 10.20
C SER A 36 -5.87 -8.44 11.11
N ALA A 37 -6.76 -7.56 11.55
CA ALA A 37 -6.42 -6.48 12.47
C ALA A 37 -5.87 -7.03 13.80
N GLU A 38 -6.41 -8.16 14.28
CA GLU A 38 -6.03 -8.83 15.52
C GLU A 38 -4.61 -9.41 15.47
N GLN A 39 -4.11 -9.76 14.28
CA GLN A 39 -2.75 -10.26 14.10
C GLN A 39 -1.71 -9.14 14.23
N LEU A 40 -2.07 -7.88 13.89
CA LEU A 40 -1.11 -6.78 13.79
C LEU A 40 -0.28 -6.51 15.06
N PRO A 41 -0.85 -6.49 16.29
CA PRO A 41 -0.08 -6.24 17.50
C PRO A 41 1.02 -7.28 17.74
N GLY A 42 0.78 -8.54 17.39
CA GLY A 42 1.70 -9.67 17.61
C GLY A 42 2.74 -9.86 16.51
N LEU A 43 2.62 -9.19 15.36
CA LEU A 43 3.59 -9.35 14.27
C LEU A 43 4.96 -8.81 14.69
N SER A 44 6.01 -9.62 14.59
CA SER A 44 7.39 -9.12 14.60
C SER A 44 7.92 -9.04 13.17
N TRP A 45 8.57 -7.92 12.83
CA TRP A 45 9.17 -7.74 11.50
C TRP A 45 10.49 -8.52 11.36
N SER A 46 11.06 -9.00 12.47
CA SER A 46 12.27 -9.84 12.48
C SER A 46 12.09 -11.18 11.76
N ASP A 47 10.85 -11.61 11.55
CA ASP A 47 10.53 -12.95 11.03
C ASP A 47 10.27 -12.93 9.51
N TRP A 48 10.49 -11.78 8.87
CA TRP A 48 10.22 -11.56 7.45
C TRP A 48 11.53 -11.39 6.69
N ASN A 49 11.70 -12.17 5.62
CA ASN A 49 12.85 -12.04 4.73
C ASN A 49 12.99 -10.58 4.27
N VAL A 50 14.18 -10.01 4.40
CA VAL A 50 14.46 -8.59 4.12
C VAL A 50 14.15 -8.26 2.65
N GLY A 51 13.43 -7.16 2.41
CA GLY A 51 13.14 -6.64 1.09
C GLY A 51 11.84 -5.84 1.04
N THR A 52 11.62 -5.13 -0.07
CA THR A 52 10.47 -4.26 -0.30
C THR A 52 9.80 -4.66 -1.61
N ASN A 53 8.98 -5.71 -1.59
CA ASN A 53 8.27 -6.22 -2.77
C ASN A 53 6.93 -5.52 -2.97
N MET A 54 6.99 -4.27 -3.41
CA MET A 54 5.78 -3.50 -3.76
C MET A 54 4.98 -4.17 -4.87
N HIS A 55 5.65 -4.86 -5.82
CA HIS A 55 4.97 -5.63 -6.87
C HIS A 55 4.03 -6.68 -6.26
N ALA A 56 4.51 -7.52 -5.35
CA ALA A 56 3.70 -8.52 -4.66
C ALA A 56 2.58 -7.88 -3.83
N GLY A 57 2.88 -6.75 -3.15
CA GLY A 57 1.90 -6.00 -2.38
C GLY A 57 0.73 -5.54 -3.24
N PHE A 58 1.01 -4.87 -4.36
CA PHE A 58 -0.02 -4.41 -5.30
C PHE A 58 -0.76 -5.56 -5.96
N LEU A 59 -0.05 -6.63 -6.34
CA LEU A 59 -0.66 -7.81 -6.94
C LEU A 59 -1.71 -8.43 -5.99
N LEU A 60 -1.34 -8.64 -4.73
CA LEU A 60 -2.26 -9.17 -3.73
C LEU A 60 -3.42 -8.20 -3.45
N SER A 61 -3.14 -6.90 -3.26
CA SER A 61 -4.19 -5.90 -3.06
C SER A 61 -5.19 -5.87 -4.23
N ARG A 62 -4.72 -5.93 -5.48
CA ARG A 62 -5.60 -5.98 -6.65
C ARG A 62 -6.47 -7.23 -6.67
N GLN A 63 -5.88 -8.41 -6.37
CA GLN A 63 -6.63 -9.66 -6.30
C GLN A 63 -7.70 -9.66 -5.19
N LEU A 64 -7.40 -9.07 -4.04
CA LEU A 64 -8.36 -8.91 -2.94
C LEU A 64 -9.50 -7.96 -3.36
N LEU A 65 -9.15 -6.77 -3.85
CA LEU A 65 -10.12 -5.76 -4.28
C LEU A 65 -10.96 -6.21 -5.48
N ALA A 66 -10.47 -7.15 -6.31
CA ALA A 66 -11.26 -7.73 -7.40
C ALA A 66 -12.47 -8.54 -6.90
N ARG A 67 -12.43 -9.04 -5.66
CA ARG A 67 -13.54 -9.79 -5.04
C ARG A 67 -14.65 -8.87 -4.53
N ASP A 68 -14.32 -7.61 -4.25
CA ASP A 68 -15.29 -6.60 -3.83
C ASP A 68 -16.09 -6.07 -5.04
N LYS A 69 -17.42 -6.05 -4.89
CA LYS A 69 -18.36 -5.51 -5.89
C LYS A 69 -18.48 -3.98 -5.85
N CYS A 70 -17.81 -3.34 -4.91
CA CYS A 70 -17.79 -1.89 -4.74
C CYS A 70 -17.13 -1.23 -5.95
N GLN A 71 -17.70 -0.13 -6.44
CA GLN A 71 -17.09 0.64 -7.53
C GLN A 71 -15.84 1.41 -7.04
N ASN A 72 -15.86 1.87 -5.79
CA ASN A 72 -14.76 2.65 -5.23
C ASN A 72 -13.72 1.70 -4.63
N LYS A 73 -12.53 1.65 -5.24
CA LYS A 73 -11.41 0.79 -4.79
C LYS A 73 -10.17 1.63 -4.58
N GLN A 74 -9.52 1.44 -3.43
CA GLN A 74 -8.35 2.23 -3.05
C GLN A 74 -7.30 1.37 -2.35
N VAL A 75 -6.03 1.66 -2.64
CA VAL A 75 -4.86 1.20 -1.87
C VAL A 75 -4.25 2.40 -1.16
N ILE A 76 -3.97 2.22 0.14
CA ILE A 76 -3.19 3.16 0.95
C ILE A 76 -1.84 2.50 1.20
N MET A 77 -0.83 2.90 0.43
CA MET A 77 0.52 2.37 0.59
C MET A 77 1.31 3.20 1.59
N VAL A 78 1.92 2.55 2.58
CA VAL A 78 2.87 3.18 3.49
C VAL A 78 4.23 2.51 3.28
N THR A 79 5.27 3.31 3.04
CA THR A 79 6.62 2.77 2.80
C THR A 79 7.70 3.76 3.22
N ASP A 80 8.85 3.23 3.63
CA ASP A 80 10.10 3.95 3.91
C ASP A 80 11.18 3.69 2.84
N GLY A 81 10.96 2.76 1.92
CA GLY A 81 11.98 2.32 0.96
C GLY A 81 11.47 2.15 -0.45
N GLU A 82 12.39 2.13 -1.40
CA GLU A 82 12.13 1.82 -2.82
C GLU A 82 11.90 0.31 -3.05
N PRO A 83 11.29 -0.11 -4.16
CA PRO A 83 11.05 -1.54 -4.40
C PRO A 83 12.35 -2.29 -4.65
N THR A 84 12.71 -3.22 -3.79
CA THR A 84 13.95 -4.03 -3.88
C THR A 84 13.70 -5.48 -4.26
N ALA A 85 12.43 -5.88 -4.36
CA ALA A 85 12.04 -7.21 -4.78
C ALA A 85 10.82 -7.22 -5.70
N HIS A 86 10.71 -8.28 -6.51
CA HIS A 86 9.55 -8.54 -7.36
C HIS A 86 9.33 -10.05 -7.48
N LEU A 87 8.13 -10.48 -7.90
CA LEU A 87 7.87 -11.89 -8.19
C LEU A 87 8.18 -12.23 -9.65
N GLU A 88 8.89 -13.33 -9.89
CA GLU A 88 9.05 -13.99 -11.18
C GLU A 88 8.66 -15.47 -11.05
N GLY A 89 7.68 -15.93 -11.83
CA GLY A 89 7.20 -17.32 -11.73
C GLY A 89 6.62 -17.71 -10.37
N GLY A 90 6.33 -16.75 -9.48
CA GLY A 90 5.87 -16.98 -8.11
C GLY A 90 6.97 -16.89 -7.05
N GLU A 91 8.23 -16.89 -7.45
CA GLU A 91 9.39 -16.76 -6.57
C GLU A 91 9.83 -15.30 -6.46
N ALA A 92 10.32 -14.90 -5.28
CA ALA A 92 10.79 -13.55 -5.05
C ALA A 92 12.24 -13.36 -5.50
N GLU A 93 12.44 -12.45 -6.46
CA GLU A 93 13.74 -11.96 -6.90
C GLU A 93 14.11 -10.68 -6.14
N PHE A 94 15.25 -10.69 -5.44
CA PHE A 94 15.75 -9.57 -4.64
C PHE A 94 17.00 -8.93 -5.25
N ALA A 95 17.04 -7.60 -5.26
CA ALA A 95 18.21 -6.83 -5.67
C ALA A 95 18.34 -5.54 -4.85
N TYR A 96 19.55 -5.27 -4.34
CA TYR A 96 19.92 -4.00 -3.72
C TYR A 96 21.24 -3.47 -4.32
N PRO A 97 21.25 -2.30 -4.98
CA PRO A 97 20.11 -1.42 -5.26
C PRO A 97 19.05 -2.08 -6.17
N PRO A 98 17.82 -1.53 -6.25
CA PRO A 98 16.76 -2.06 -7.10
C PRO A 98 17.20 -2.31 -8.54
N SER A 99 16.90 -3.50 -9.05
CA SER A 99 17.10 -3.79 -10.46
C SER A 99 16.11 -3.02 -11.33
N ARG A 100 16.49 -2.72 -12.58
CA ARG A 100 15.55 -2.15 -13.58
C ARG A 100 14.31 -3.01 -13.74
N ARG A 101 14.47 -4.33 -13.65
CA ARG A 101 13.38 -5.30 -13.74
C ARG A 101 12.39 -5.14 -12.57
N THR A 102 12.90 -5.04 -11.34
CA THR A 102 12.09 -4.81 -10.13
C THR A 102 11.22 -3.56 -10.25
N VAL A 103 11.82 -2.45 -10.71
CA VAL A 103 11.09 -1.20 -10.94
C VAL A 103 10.01 -1.38 -12.02
N GLN A 104 10.37 -2.00 -13.15
CA GLN A 104 9.44 -2.22 -14.26
C GLN A 104 8.24 -3.11 -13.88
N GLU A 105 8.48 -4.24 -13.20
CA GLU A 105 7.39 -5.14 -12.79
C GLU A 105 6.47 -4.47 -11.76
N THR A 106 7.04 -3.69 -10.83
CA THR A 106 6.24 -2.90 -9.89
C THR A 106 5.35 -1.88 -10.62
N LEU A 107 5.89 -1.12 -11.57
CA LEU A 107 5.13 -0.13 -12.33
C LEU A 107 4.10 -0.76 -13.28
N LYS A 108 4.38 -1.95 -13.83
CA LYS A 108 3.40 -2.73 -14.61
C LYS A 108 2.20 -3.11 -13.75
N GLU A 109 2.43 -3.55 -12.51
CA GLU A 109 1.34 -3.89 -11.59
C GLU A 109 0.56 -2.66 -11.17
N VAL A 110 1.23 -1.54 -10.89
CA VAL A 110 0.57 -0.22 -10.68
C VAL A 110 -0.34 0.13 -11.85
N GLN A 111 0.13 -0.05 -13.09
CA GLN A 111 -0.67 0.21 -14.29
C GLN A 111 -1.88 -0.72 -14.39
N ARG A 112 -1.77 -1.99 -13.96
CA ARG A 112 -2.92 -2.92 -13.90
C ARG A 112 -3.93 -2.45 -12.86
N CYS A 113 -3.49 -2.07 -11.66
CA CYS A 113 -4.36 -1.46 -10.65
C CYS A 113 -5.12 -0.25 -11.21
N THR A 114 -4.44 0.64 -11.94
CA THR A 114 -5.06 1.81 -12.56
C THR A 114 -6.14 1.45 -13.58
N ARG A 115 -5.85 0.49 -14.47
CA ARG A 115 -6.84 0.03 -15.47
C ARG A 115 -8.08 -0.58 -14.82
N GLU A 116 -7.93 -1.18 -13.64
CA GLU A 116 -9.03 -1.75 -12.85
C GLU A 116 -9.72 -0.73 -11.93
N GLY A 117 -9.40 0.57 -12.07
CA GLY A 117 -10.04 1.64 -11.30
C GLY A 117 -9.58 1.73 -9.83
N ILE A 118 -8.45 1.12 -9.48
CA ILE A 118 -7.90 1.14 -8.12
C ILE A 118 -7.01 2.37 -7.95
N THR A 119 -7.41 3.30 -7.10
CA THR A 119 -6.59 4.48 -6.75
C THR A 119 -5.56 4.14 -5.68
N ILE A 120 -4.30 4.51 -5.88
CA ILE A 120 -3.17 4.26 -4.98
C ILE A 120 -2.70 5.58 -4.37
N ASN A 121 -2.98 5.79 -3.09
CA ASN A 121 -2.44 6.92 -2.33
C ASN A 121 -1.25 6.44 -1.50
N THR A 122 -0.11 7.13 -1.61
CA THR A 122 1.18 6.69 -1.04
C THR A 122 1.67 7.65 0.02
N PHE A 123 2.06 7.10 1.17
CA PHE A 123 2.62 7.81 2.30
C PHE A 123 4.05 7.34 2.52
N MET A 124 5.00 8.21 2.18
CA MET A 124 6.43 7.96 2.34
C MET A 124 6.86 8.39 3.74
N LEU A 125 7.52 7.51 4.49
CA LEU A 125 8.05 7.78 5.83
C LEU A 125 9.49 8.31 5.81
N GLU A 126 10.20 8.08 4.71
CA GLU A 126 11.55 8.58 4.48
C GLU A 126 11.59 9.48 3.24
N GLN A 127 12.46 10.50 3.25
CA GLN A 127 12.75 11.31 2.08
C GLN A 127 14.12 10.94 1.52
N ASN A 128 14.13 10.06 0.52
CA ASN A 128 15.31 9.91 -0.32
C ASN A 128 14.97 10.23 -1.79
N PRO A 129 15.94 10.73 -2.58
CA PRO A 129 15.68 11.15 -3.96
C PRO A 129 15.17 10.02 -4.87
N THR A 130 15.63 8.79 -4.65
CA THR A 130 15.28 7.65 -5.52
C THR A 130 13.84 7.19 -5.29
N LEU A 131 13.45 7.02 -4.02
CA LEU A 131 12.07 6.75 -3.61
C LEU A 131 11.13 7.85 -4.11
N THR A 132 11.52 9.11 -3.98
CA THR A 132 10.70 10.24 -4.41
C THR A 132 10.44 10.21 -5.92
N LYS A 133 11.47 9.94 -6.73
CA LYS A 133 11.34 9.79 -8.19
C LYS A 133 10.45 8.60 -8.55
N PHE A 134 10.66 7.46 -7.91
CA PHE A 134 9.85 6.27 -8.13
C PHE A 134 8.37 6.50 -7.80
N VAL A 135 8.07 7.07 -6.64
CA VAL A 135 6.70 7.34 -6.20
C VAL A 135 6.04 8.42 -7.08
N ALA A 136 6.79 9.41 -7.57
CA ALA A 136 6.27 10.39 -8.53
C ALA A 136 5.87 9.73 -9.85
N GLU A 137 6.66 8.79 -10.37
CA GLU A 137 6.31 8.03 -11.57
C GLU A 137 5.06 7.15 -11.34
N MET A 138 4.99 6.49 -10.19
CA MET A 138 3.84 5.70 -9.80
C MET A 138 2.56 6.54 -9.69
N ALA A 139 2.63 7.72 -9.06
CA ALA A 139 1.51 8.66 -8.96
C ALA A 139 1.07 9.16 -10.35
N ARG A 140 2.03 9.40 -11.26
CA ARG A 140 1.73 9.78 -12.65
C ARG A 140 0.97 8.69 -13.40
N ILE A 141 1.33 7.42 -13.20
CA ILE A 141 0.65 6.28 -13.83
C ILE A 141 -0.73 6.06 -13.22
N ASN A 142 -0.84 6.15 -11.89
CA ASN A 142 -2.06 5.79 -11.18
C ASN A 142 -3.09 6.91 -11.02
N HIS A 143 -2.67 8.17 -11.12
CA HIS A 143 -3.45 9.36 -10.80
C HIS A 143 -3.83 9.49 -9.31
N GLY A 144 -3.25 8.66 -8.45
CA GLY A 144 -3.29 8.80 -7.01
C GLY A 144 -2.30 9.85 -6.49
N ARG A 145 -2.33 10.10 -5.18
CA ARG A 145 -1.51 11.14 -4.53
C ARG A 145 -0.34 10.54 -3.78
N ALA A 146 0.74 11.30 -3.71
CA ALA A 146 1.91 10.99 -2.90
C ALA A 146 2.06 12.03 -1.79
N PHE A 147 2.27 11.56 -0.57
CA PHE A 147 2.43 12.38 0.62
C PHE A 147 3.73 12.00 1.30
N PHE A 148 4.44 13.01 1.80
CA PHE A 148 5.41 12.78 2.84
C PHE A 148 4.70 12.80 4.20
N ALA A 149 4.97 11.81 5.04
CA ALA A 149 4.39 11.71 6.37
C ALA A 149 5.46 11.41 7.40
N THR A 150 5.47 12.19 8.49
CA THR A 150 6.23 11.78 9.67
C THR A 150 5.51 10.60 10.36
N PRO A 151 6.25 9.67 10.96
CA PRO A 151 5.71 8.56 11.76
C PRO A 151 4.55 8.96 12.69
N ASP A 152 4.68 10.10 13.38
CA ASP A 152 3.71 10.56 14.37
C ASP A 152 2.43 11.14 13.77
N ARG A 153 2.49 11.65 12.52
CA ARG A 153 1.34 12.26 11.84
C ARG A 153 0.68 11.37 10.79
N LEU A 154 1.29 10.23 10.47
CA LEU A 154 0.77 9.30 9.47
C LEU A 154 -0.70 8.94 9.71
N GLY A 155 -1.07 8.65 10.96
CA GLY A 155 -2.44 8.29 11.31
C GLY A 155 -3.44 9.40 11.05
N GLU A 156 -3.11 10.63 11.44
CA GLU A 156 -3.96 11.80 11.18
C GLU A 156 -4.19 11.98 9.67
N TYR A 157 -3.12 11.96 8.88
CA TYR A 157 -3.22 12.12 7.43
C TYR A 157 -4.09 11.04 6.78
N VAL A 158 -3.84 9.77 7.10
CA VAL A 158 -4.59 8.66 6.51
C VAL A 158 -6.08 8.70 6.89
N LEU A 159 -6.39 8.98 8.15
CA LEU A 159 -7.78 9.04 8.63
C LEU A 159 -8.53 10.24 8.06
N VAL A 160 -7.90 11.43 8.04
CA VAL A 160 -8.50 12.64 7.46
C VAL A 160 -8.73 12.45 5.96
N ASP A 161 -7.77 11.85 5.27
CA ASP A 161 -7.87 11.59 3.84
C ASP A 161 -9.02 10.64 3.51
N TYR A 162 -9.15 9.55 4.27
CA TYR A 162 -10.25 8.60 4.16
C TYR A 162 -11.61 9.28 4.32
N VAL A 163 -11.80 10.04 5.40
CA VAL A 163 -13.07 10.73 5.68
C VAL A 163 -13.39 11.77 4.60
N ARG A 164 -12.39 12.53 4.12
CA ARG A 164 -12.59 13.51 3.04
C ARG A 164 -13.03 12.84 1.74
N PHE A 165 -12.41 11.71 1.38
CA PHE A 165 -12.79 10.96 0.19
C PHE A 165 -14.23 10.42 0.30
N LYS A 166 -14.61 9.83 1.44
CA LYS A 166 -15.98 9.33 1.66
C LYS A 166 -17.03 10.43 1.53
N ARG A 167 -16.77 11.63 2.04
CA ARG A 167 -17.71 12.77 1.90
C ARG A 167 -17.92 13.17 0.44
N ARG A 168 -16.86 13.17 -0.38
CA ARG A 168 -16.96 13.47 -1.82
C ARG A 168 -17.69 12.39 -2.60
N ALA A 169 -17.53 11.12 -2.24
CA ALA A 169 -18.17 10.01 -2.93
C ALA A 169 -19.69 9.89 -2.64
N VAL A 170 -20.18 10.56 -1.60
CA VAL A 170 -21.60 10.57 -1.20
C VAL A 170 -22.33 11.84 -1.68
N SER A 171 -21.58 12.83 -2.18
CA SER A 171 -22.12 14.08 -2.76
C SER A 171 -22.26 13.97 -4.26
#